data_AF-A0A938U687-F1
#
_entry.id   AF-A0A938U687-F1
#
_cell.length_a   1.000
_cell.length_b   1.000
_cell.length_c   1.000
_cell.angle_alpha   90.00
_cell.angle_beta   90.00
_cell.angle_gamma   90.00
#
_symmetry.space_group_name_H-M   'P 1'
#
loop_
_entity.id
_entity.type
_entity.pdbx_description
1 polymer ?
#
loop_
_entity_poly.entity_id
_entity_poly.type
_entity_poly.pdbx_seq_one_letter_code
_entity_poly.pdbx_strand_id
1 'polypeptide(L)'
;MSPVILALAIPSLTLSPTTLVTDEDTGLEATLAADAADARFSLAREPRRGAATLNEKTGALRYVPQRDFAGSDKLRIEVRADGKVAVVELTIKVTPVNDPPTVAALRLSTREDRPAEGALRVDDVDRDKPSFTV
;
A
#
# COMPACT_ATOMS: atom_id res chain seq x y z
N MET A 1 10.50 22.05 51.48
CA MET A 1 10.76 20.81 50.72
C MET A 1 9.59 20.62 49.77
N SER A 2 9.75 20.93 48.48
CA SER A 2 8.72 20.61 47.48
C SER A 2 8.77 19.11 47.21
N PRO A 3 7.63 18.39 47.20
CA PRO A 3 7.63 17.01 46.77
C PRO A 3 7.95 16.95 45.27
N VAL A 4 8.98 16.18 44.92
CA VAL A 4 9.21 15.76 43.54
C VAL A 4 8.18 14.68 43.25
N ILE A 5 7.11 15.03 42.52
CA ILE A 5 6.22 14.02 41.96
C ILE A 5 7.01 13.36 40.83
N LEU A 6 7.57 12.19 41.11
CA LEU A 6 8.11 11.31 40.09
C LEU A 6 6.93 10.83 39.23
N ALA A 7 6.66 11.54 38.13
CA ALA A 7 5.74 11.05 37.12
C ALA A 7 6.33 9.76 36.55
N LEU A 8 5.82 8.60 36.97
CA LEU A 8 6.07 7.37 36.21
C LEU A 8 5.58 7.63 34.79
N ALA A 9 6.51 7.63 33.83
CA ALA A 9 6.14 7.52 32.43
C ALA A 9 5.29 6.25 32.30
N ILE A 10 4.02 6.40 31.95
CA ILE A 10 3.16 5.25 31.66
C ILE A 10 3.83 4.56 30.46
N PRO A 11 4.30 3.30 30.57
CA PRO A 11 4.95 2.64 29.44
C PRO A 11 3.92 2.55 28.31
N SER A 12 4.16 3.27 27.22
CA SER A 12 3.33 3.25 26.01
C SER A 12 3.71 2.05 25.17
N LEU A 13 2.73 1.21 24.85
CA LEU A 13 2.88 0.09 23.93
C LEU A 13 3.35 0.61 22.56
N THR A 14 4.46 0.10 22.05
CA THR A 14 5.05 0.51 20.77
C THR A 14 4.83 -0.53 19.67
N LEU A 15 4.93 -0.10 18.42
CA LEU A 15 4.81 -0.95 17.25
C LEU A 15 5.97 -0.66 16.30
N SER A 16 6.59 -1.71 15.76
CA SER A 16 7.66 -1.60 14.77
C SER A 16 7.51 -2.69 13.70
N PRO A 17 7.79 -2.39 12.42
CA PRO A 17 8.01 -1.05 11.87
C PRO A 17 6.70 -0.23 11.78
N THR A 18 6.82 1.09 11.64
CA THR A 18 5.68 2.00 11.34
C THR A 18 5.66 2.49 9.90
N THR A 19 6.64 2.08 9.09
CA THR A 19 6.69 2.34 7.66
C THR A 19 7.12 1.08 6.93
N LEU A 20 6.42 0.76 5.85
CA LEU A 20 6.74 -0.33 4.94
C LEU A 20 6.80 0.21 3.50
N VAL A 21 7.49 -0.52 2.63
CA VAL A 21 7.65 -0.19 1.22
C VAL A 21 7.36 -1.43 0.39
N THR A 22 6.69 -1.26 -0.73
CA THR A 22 6.48 -2.27 -1.77
C THR A 22 6.44 -1.60 -3.11
N ASP A 23 6.75 -2.34 -4.17
CA ASP A 23 6.47 -1.91 -5.52
C ASP A 23 4.97 -1.96 -5.81
N GLU A 24 4.50 -1.13 -6.72
CA GLU A 24 3.14 -1.25 -7.23
C GLU A 24 2.91 -2.61 -7.86
N ASP A 25 1.64 -3.03 -7.84
CA ASP A 25 1.19 -4.34 -8.29
C ASP A 25 1.86 -5.54 -7.61
N THR A 26 2.67 -5.28 -6.58
CA THR A 26 3.40 -6.29 -5.81
C THR A 26 2.80 -6.39 -4.42
N GLY A 27 2.42 -7.61 -4.04
CA GLY A 27 1.97 -7.90 -2.68
C GLY A 27 3.11 -7.77 -1.68
N LEU A 28 2.81 -7.19 -0.52
CA LEU A 28 3.73 -7.05 0.60
C LEU A 28 3.38 -8.05 1.69
N GLU A 29 4.38 -8.77 2.19
CA GLU A 29 4.30 -9.54 3.43
C GLU A 29 5.31 -8.98 4.44
N ALA A 30 4.84 -8.70 5.65
CA ALA A 30 5.65 -8.16 6.73
C ALA A 30 5.21 -8.76 8.07
N THR A 31 6.06 -8.67 9.08
CA THR A 31 5.69 -9.01 10.46
C THR A 31 5.83 -7.76 11.32
N LEU A 32 4.74 -7.38 11.99
CA LEU A 32 4.71 -6.31 12.96
C LEU A 32 5.09 -6.85 14.34
N ALA A 33 5.91 -6.12 15.07
CA ALA A 33 6.32 -6.44 16.42
C ALA A 33 5.85 -5.36 17.38
N ALA A 34 5.45 -5.77 18.58
CA ALA A 34 5.22 -4.90 19.72
C ALA A 34 6.28 -5.14 20.79
N ASP A 35 6.42 -4.21 21.72
CA ASP A 35 7.31 -4.32 22.89
C ASP A 35 6.75 -5.19 24.03
N ALA A 36 5.62 -5.88 23.79
CA ALA A 36 5.01 -6.83 24.71
C ALA A 36 4.83 -8.20 24.06
N ALA A 37 5.19 -9.27 24.78
CA ALA A 37 5.21 -10.63 24.27
C ALA A 37 3.80 -11.25 24.08
N ASP A 38 2.81 -10.78 24.84
CA ASP A 38 1.41 -11.20 24.79
C ASP A 38 0.56 -10.37 23.80
N ALA A 39 1.20 -9.50 23.02
CA ALA A 39 0.51 -8.56 22.15
C ALA A 39 -0.50 -9.23 21.20
N ARG A 40 -1.61 -8.52 21.03
CA ARG A 40 -2.69 -8.83 20.10
C ARG A 40 -2.87 -7.66 19.15
N PHE A 41 -2.85 -7.95 17.85
CA PHE A 41 -2.94 -6.96 16.79
C PHE A 41 -4.31 -7.00 16.13
N SER A 42 -4.85 -5.84 15.76
CA SER A 42 -6.06 -5.77 14.95
C SER A 42 -6.06 -4.55 14.04
N LEU A 43 -6.77 -4.64 12.92
CA LEU A 43 -6.98 -3.51 12.02
C LEU A 43 -8.05 -2.59 12.61
N ALA A 44 -7.63 -1.43 13.10
CA ALA A 44 -8.54 -0.38 13.57
C ALA A 44 -9.06 0.50 12.41
N ARG A 45 -8.30 0.59 11.32
CA ARG A 45 -8.72 1.23 10.07
C ARG A 45 -8.03 0.57 8.89
N GLU A 46 -8.82 0.15 7.91
CA GLU A 46 -8.36 -0.41 6.64
C GLU A 46 -7.55 0.62 5.80
N PRO A 47 -6.61 0.15 4.95
CA PRO A 47 -6.04 0.96 3.87
C PRO A 47 -7.11 1.48 2.90
N ARG A 48 -6.82 2.59 2.20
CA ARG A 48 -7.74 3.19 1.19
C ARG A 48 -7.35 2.85 -0.25
N ARG A 49 -6.11 2.44 -0.48
CA ARG A 49 -5.47 2.22 -1.78
C ARG A 49 -4.92 0.81 -1.92
N GLY A 50 -5.44 -0.11 -1.12
CA GLY A 50 -5.13 -1.54 -1.15
C GLY A 50 -6.05 -2.31 -0.20
N ALA A 51 -5.72 -3.58 0.01
CA ALA A 51 -6.38 -4.45 0.98
C ALA A 51 -5.33 -5.05 1.92
N ALA A 52 -5.64 -5.13 3.22
CA ALA A 52 -4.75 -5.68 4.22
C ALA A 52 -5.41 -6.84 4.98
N THR A 53 -4.59 -7.81 5.41
CA THR A 53 -4.97 -8.83 6.39
C THR A 53 -3.90 -8.90 7.46
N LEU A 54 -4.29 -8.99 8.73
CA LEU A 54 -3.37 -9.01 9.86
C LEU A 54 -3.66 -10.18 10.79
N ASN A 55 -2.64 -10.98 11.08
CA ASN A 55 -2.75 -12.04 12.07
C ASN A 55 -2.67 -11.45 13.49
N GLU A 56 -3.70 -11.72 14.29
CA GLU A 56 -3.83 -11.16 15.63
C GLU A 56 -2.69 -11.55 16.58
N LYS A 57 -2.11 -12.75 16.46
CA LYS A 57 -1.11 -13.26 17.40
C LYS A 57 0.32 -13.09 16.91
N THR A 58 0.54 -13.28 15.61
CA THR A 58 1.89 -13.25 15.05
C THR A 58 2.28 -11.87 14.52
N GLY A 59 1.32 -10.97 14.32
CA GLY A 59 1.57 -9.68 13.67
C GLY A 59 1.89 -9.82 12.17
N ALA A 60 1.70 -11.00 11.58
CA ALA A 60 1.89 -11.22 10.15
C ALA A 60 0.86 -10.38 9.37
N LEU A 61 1.37 -9.38 8.65
CA LEU A 61 0.61 -8.46 7.81
C LEU A 61 0.83 -8.86 6.36
N ARG A 62 -0.26 -8.98 5.61
CA ARG A 62 -0.25 -9.03 4.15
C ARG A 62 -0.99 -7.81 3.62
N TYR A 63 -0.40 -7.14 2.64
CA TYR A 63 -1.00 -6.00 1.95
C TYR A 63 -0.93 -6.21 0.44
N VAL A 64 -2.00 -5.88 -0.27
CA VAL A 64 -2.05 -5.88 -1.74
C VAL A 64 -2.50 -4.50 -2.18
N PRO A 65 -1.65 -3.72 -2.89
CA PRO A 65 -2.05 -2.43 -3.43
C PRO A 65 -3.20 -2.60 -4.44
N GLN A 66 -3.99 -1.54 -4.64
CA GLN A 66 -4.85 -1.45 -5.81
C GLN A 66 -3.97 -1.48 -7.06
N ARG A 67 -4.49 -2.09 -8.13
CA ARG A 67 -3.77 -2.16 -9.40
C ARG A 67 -3.42 -0.75 -9.89
N ASP A 68 -2.22 -0.59 -10.42
CA ASP A 68 -1.71 0.65 -11.01
C ASP A 68 -1.62 1.82 -9.99
N PHE A 69 -1.59 1.52 -8.68
CA PHE A 69 -1.49 2.54 -7.63
C PHE A 69 -0.04 2.74 -7.18
N ALA A 70 0.52 3.89 -7.51
CA ALA A 70 1.71 4.44 -6.85
C ALA A 70 1.34 5.54 -5.85
N GLY A 71 2.01 5.56 -4.69
CA GLY A 71 1.82 6.60 -3.67
C GLY A 71 1.87 6.09 -2.23
N SER A 72 1.28 6.85 -1.31
CA SER A 72 1.23 6.47 0.11
C SER A 72 -0.17 6.03 0.51
N ASP A 73 -0.23 4.88 1.19
CA ASP A 73 -1.44 4.39 1.87
C ASP A 73 -1.22 4.30 3.38
N LYS A 74 -2.31 4.38 4.16
CA LYS A 74 -2.28 4.48 5.61
C LYS A 74 -3.37 3.65 6.26
N LEU A 75 -2.96 2.73 7.13
CA LEU A 75 -3.85 1.96 7.99
C LEU A 75 -3.57 2.26 9.47
N ARG A 76 -4.52 1.93 10.35
CA ARG A 76 -4.31 2.00 11.81
C ARG A 76 -4.35 0.62 12.41
N ILE A 77 -3.34 0.31 13.21
CA ILE A 77 -3.23 -0.93 13.97
C ILE A 77 -3.55 -0.62 15.42
N GLU A 78 -4.50 -1.36 15.99
CA GLU A 78 -4.67 -1.42 17.43
C GLU A 78 -3.85 -2.59 17.98
N VAL A 79 -3.05 -2.30 19.00
CA VAL A 79 -2.26 -3.28 19.74
C VAL A 79 -2.81 -3.34 21.17
N ARG A 80 -3.06 -4.55 21.66
CA ARG A 80 -3.50 -4.83 23.03
C ARG A 80 -2.50 -5.75 23.72
N ALA A 81 -2.05 -5.39 24.91
CA ALA A 81 -1.13 -6.19 25.73
C ALA A 81 -1.21 -5.74 27.18
N ASP A 82 -1.07 -6.65 28.16
CA ASP A 82 -1.05 -6.31 29.60
C ASP A 82 -2.21 -5.39 30.06
N GLY A 83 -3.40 -5.54 29.46
CA GLY A 83 -4.56 -4.68 29.74
C GLY A 83 -4.48 -3.24 29.20
N LYS A 84 -3.41 -2.91 28.45
CA LYS A 84 -3.23 -1.64 27.75
C LYS A 84 -3.67 -1.76 26.30
N VAL A 85 -4.00 -0.61 25.71
CA VAL A 85 -4.37 -0.47 24.30
C VAL A 85 -3.62 0.70 23.71
N ALA A 86 -3.03 0.53 22.53
CA ALA A 86 -2.45 1.59 21.72
C ALA A 86 -2.93 1.51 20.28
N VAL A 87 -3.11 2.65 19.64
CA VAL A 87 -3.44 2.74 18.22
C VAL A 87 -2.31 3.44 17.50
N VAL A 88 -1.71 2.77 16.53
CA VAL A 88 -0.56 3.25 15.77
C VAL A 88 -0.93 3.37 14.29
N GLU A 89 -0.51 4.46 13.66
CA GLU A 89 -0.62 4.62 12.20
C GLU A 89 0.57 3.95 11.51
N LEU A 90 0.27 3.02 10.60
CA LEU A 90 1.25 2.36 9.74
C LEU A 90 1.13 2.96 8.34
N THR A 91 2.26 3.45 7.82
CA THR A 91 2.35 4.00 6.46
C THR A 91 2.94 2.95 5.52
N ILE A 92 2.27 2.70 4.40
CA ILE A 92 2.79 1.88 3.31
C ILE A 92 3.11 2.82 2.14
N LYS A 93 4.35 2.78 1.66
CA LYS A 93 4.78 3.48 0.45
C LYS A 93 4.78 2.49 -0.70
N VAL A 94 4.04 2.80 -1.75
CA VAL A 94 3.98 2.02 -2.98
C VAL A 94 4.80 2.74 -4.04
N THR A 95 5.89 2.12 -4.47
CA THR A 95 6.83 2.67 -5.47
C THR A 95 6.33 2.41 -6.88
N PRO A 96 6.33 3.43 -7.77
CA PRO A 96 5.93 3.23 -9.16
C PRO A 96 6.92 2.31 -9.90
N VAL A 97 6.39 1.49 -10.79
CA VAL A 97 7.08 0.55 -11.67
C VAL A 97 6.45 0.68 -13.05
N ASN A 98 7.25 1.07 -14.04
CA ASN A 98 6.74 1.33 -15.38
C ASN A 98 5.99 0.12 -16.00
N ASP A 99 4.71 0.31 -16.28
CA ASP A 99 3.84 -0.55 -17.06
C ASP A 99 4.03 -0.32 -18.57
N PRO A 100 3.94 -1.37 -19.40
CA PRO A 100 4.00 -1.22 -20.84
C PRO A 100 2.75 -0.53 -21.40
N PRO A 101 2.89 0.33 -22.43
CA PRO A 101 1.75 0.95 -23.08
C PRO A 101 0.84 -0.11 -23.72
N THR A 102 -0.47 0.07 -23.59
CA THR A 102 -1.49 -0.78 -24.20
C THR A 102 -2.01 -0.14 -25.49
N VAL A 103 -2.05 -0.92 -26.58
CA VAL A 103 -2.55 -0.47 -27.89
C VAL A 103 -3.96 -1.01 -28.12
N ALA A 104 -4.93 -0.12 -28.35
CA ALA A 104 -6.27 -0.54 -28.73
C ALA A 104 -6.27 -1.12 -30.15
N ALA A 105 -6.93 -2.27 -30.34
CA ALA A 105 -7.02 -2.90 -31.66
C ALA A 105 -7.75 -1.98 -32.66
N LEU A 106 -7.04 -1.59 -33.73
CA LEU A 106 -7.61 -0.82 -34.82
C LEU A 106 -8.18 -1.76 -35.87
N ARG A 107 -9.51 -1.77 -36.03
CA ARG A 107 -10.17 -2.47 -37.13
C ARG A 107 -10.45 -1.47 -38.25
N LEU A 108 -9.71 -1.59 -39.34
CA LEU A 108 -9.95 -0.85 -40.58
C LEU A 108 -10.65 -1.74 -41.59
N SER A 109 -11.71 -1.21 -42.20
CA SER A 109 -12.33 -1.78 -43.38
C SER A 109 -12.64 -0.64 -44.34
N THR A 110 -12.21 -0.79 -45.59
CA THR A 110 -12.49 0.17 -46.64
C THR A 110 -12.94 -0.59 -47.90
N ARG A 111 -13.58 0.12 -48.82
CA ARG A 111 -13.85 -0.44 -50.15
C ARG A 111 -12.54 -0.51 -50.92
N GLU A 112 -12.50 -1.37 -51.92
CA GLU A 112 -11.46 -1.30 -52.94
C GLU A 112 -11.33 0.13 -53.48
N ASP A 113 -10.10 0.54 -53.74
CA ASP A 113 -9.73 1.86 -54.26
C ASP A 113 -10.09 3.06 -53.36
N ARG A 114 -10.33 2.80 -52.06
CA ARG A 114 -10.53 3.84 -51.04
C ARG A 114 -9.49 3.70 -49.94
N PRO A 115 -8.72 4.76 -49.58
CA PRO A 115 -7.83 4.68 -48.44
C PRO A 115 -8.64 4.47 -47.14
N ALA A 116 -8.13 3.62 -46.26
CA ALA A 116 -8.61 3.51 -44.89
C ALA A 116 -7.77 4.42 -44.00
N GLU A 117 -8.41 5.31 -43.26
CA GLU A 117 -7.75 6.11 -42.23
C GLU A 117 -8.16 5.60 -40.85
N GLY A 118 -7.18 5.52 -39.94
CA GLY A 118 -7.46 5.30 -38.54
C GLY A 118 -6.29 5.72 -37.67
N ALA A 119 -6.62 6.12 -36.45
CA ALA A 119 -5.64 6.46 -35.44
C ALA A 119 -5.49 5.28 -34.46
N LEU A 120 -4.24 4.93 -34.18
CA LEU A 120 -3.94 4.08 -33.02
C LEU A 120 -4.18 4.89 -31.75
N ARG A 121 -4.91 4.31 -30.81
CA ARG A 121 -4.99 4.82 -29.44
C ARG A 121 -4.05 4.00 -28.58
N VAL A 122 -3.16 4.69 -27.90
CA VAL A 122 -2.20 4.10 -26.97
C VAL A 122 -2.44 4.72 -25.61
N ASP A 123 -2.72 3.86 -24.65
CA ASP A 123 -2.93 4.21 -23.26
C ASP A 123 -1.75 3.68 -22.46
N ASP A 124 -1.20 4.52 -21.61
CA ASP A 124 -0.09 4.21 -20.72
C ASP A 124 -0.49 4.70 -19.33
N VAL A 125 -0.47 3.80 -18.35
CA VAL A 125 -1.00 4.09 -17.02
C VAL A 125 -0.06 4.98 -16.20
N ASP A 126 1.25 4.87 -16.46
CA ASP A 126 2.29 5.76 -15.93
C ASP A 126 2.39 7.08 -16.68
N ARG A 127 1.79 7.14 -17.87
CA ARG A 127 1.84 8.26 -18.82
C ARG A 127 3.25 8.51 -19.34
N ASP A 128 4.06 7.47 -19.40
CA ASP A 128 5.32 7.52 -20.11
C ASP A 128 5.06 7.67 -21.61
N LYS A 129 5.95 8.39 -22.31
CA LYS A 129 5.73 8.72 -23.73
C LYS A 129 6.02 7.47 -24.57
N PRO A 130 5.04 6.89 -25.28
CA PRO A 130 5.30 5.76 -26.15
C PRO A 130 6.19 6.19 -27.34
N SER A 131 7.24 5.42 -27.63
CA SER A 131 8.06 5.58 -28.83
C SER A 131 7.59 4.60 -29.90
N PHE A 132 7.10 5.12 -31.02
CA PHE A 132 6.79 4.32 -32.20
C PHE A 132 7.98 4.38 -33.16
N THR A 133 8.55 3.22 -33.50
CA THR A 133 9.47 3.10 -34.64
C THR A 133 8.71 2.42 -35.77
N VAL A 134 8.74 3.02 -36.96
CA VAL A 134 8.09 2.50 -38.19
C VAL A 134 9.07 1.66 -38.99
#